data_AF-A0A496P1X9-F1
#
_entry.id   AF-A0A496P1X9-F1
#
_cell.length_a   1.000
_cell.length_b   1.000
_cell.length_c   1.000
_cell.angle_alpha   90.00
_cell.angle_beta   90.00
_cell.angle_gamma   90.00
#
_symmetry.space_group_name_H-M   'P 1'
#
loop_
_entity.id
_entity.type
_entity.pdbx_description
1 polymer ?
#
loop_
_entity_poly.entity_id
_entity_poly.type
_entity_poly.pdbx_seq_one_letter_code
_entity_poly.pdbx_strand_id
1 'polypeptide(L)'
;MRRNQFIGLGILGILILVFQLVFYWFKNTEKHEPVVVEFVNENAGNELVLSEFNPNELTAEQWKNLGFTERQVKTILNYKELVGGEFLSKEQLAKCYAISPEKFAEIEAYILLPEKTSKKNNFENSFTKKELKISGKFNPDSYS
;
A
#
# COMPACT_ATOMS: atom_id res chain seq x y z
N MET A 1 -54.13 -51.06 -27.36
CA MET A 1 -53.60 -50.13 -26.32
C MET A 1 -52.07 -49.96 -26.37
N ARG A 2 -51.40 -49.85 -27.54
CA ARG A 2 -49.93 -49.64 -27.60
C ARG A 2 -49.47 -48.50 -28.53
N ARG A 3 -50.39 -47.81 -29.23
CA ARG A 3 -50.04 -46.80 -30.25
C ARG A 3 -49.59 -45.47 -29.65
N ASN A 4 -50.13 -45.09 -28.48
CA ASN A 4 -49.78 -43.82 -27.82
C ASN A 4 -48.45 -43.88 -27.05
N GLN A 5 -47.94 -45.09 -26.76
CA GLN A 5 -46.64 -45.29 -26.11
C GLN A 5 -45.48 -44.95 -27.06
N PHE A 6 -45.62 -45.29 -28.36
CA PHE A 6 -44.62 -44.95 -29.38
C PHE A 6 -44.60 -43.44 -29.72
N ILE A 7 -45.74 -42.76 -29.61
CA ILE A 7 -45.82 -41.29 -29.78
C ILE A 7 -45.05 -40.58 -28.66
N GLY A 8 -45.20 -41.04 -27.41
CA GLY A 8 -44.42 -40.54 -26.28
C GLY A 8 -42.92 -40.75 -26.45
N LEU A 9 -42.52 -41.92 -26.95
CA LEU A 9 -41.10 -42.23 -27.23
C LEU A 9 -40.51 -41.32 -28.33
N GLY A 10 -41.30 -41.01 -29.36
CA GLY A 10 -40.90 -40.07 -30.41
C GLY A 10 -40.71 -38.64 -29.88
N ILE A 11 -41.64 -38.16 -29.05
CA ILE A 11 -41.55 -36.82 -28.43
C ILE A 11 -40.32 -36.73 -27.51
N LEU A 12 -40.04 -37.78 -26.73
CA LEU A 12 -38.89 -37.84 -25.84
C LEU A 12 -37.56 -37.83 -26.62
N GLY A 13 -37.49 -38.54 -27.75
CA GLY A 13 -36.34 -38.48 -28.66
C GLY A 13 -36.10 -37.07 -29.23
N ILE A 14 -37.18 -36.38 -29.64
CA ILE A 14 -37.10 -35.01 -30.15
C ILE A 14 -36.67 -34.04 -29.03
N LEU A 15 -37.18 -34.19 -27.81
CA LEU A 15 -36.76 -33.38 -26.66
C LEU A 15 -35.27 -33.54 -26.34
N ILE A 16 -34.74 -34.76 -26.39
CA ILE A 16 -33.31 -35.02 -26.18
C ILE A 16 -32.47 -34.36 -27.28
N LEU A 17 -32.90 -34.44 -28.55
CA LEU A 17 -32.21 -33.78 -29.66
C LEU A 17 -32.22 -32.26 -29.53
N VAL A 18 -33.35 -31.67 -29.15
CA VAL A 18 -33.46 -30.22 -28.90
C VAL A 18 -32.58 -29.81 -27.73
N PHE A 19 -32.58 -30.57 -26.63
CA PHE A 19 -31.73 -30.31 -25.47
C PHE A 19 -30.24 -30.36 -25.82
N GLN A 20 -29.82 -31.35 -26.63
CA GLN A 20 -28.44 -31.43 -27.12
C GLN A 20 -28.07 -30.24 -28.01
N LEU A 21 -29.01 -29.78 -28.85
CA LEU A 21 -28.81 -28.64 -29.74
C LEU A 21 -28.70 -27.33 -28.95
N VAL A 22 -29.54 -27.14 -27.93
CA VAL A 22 -29.48 -26.02 -26.98
C VAL A 22 -28.19 -26.06 -26.15
N PHE A 23 -27.79 -27.24 -25.66
CA PHE A 23 -26.56 -27.41 -24.88
C PHE A 23 -25.30 -27.13 -25.72
N TYR A 24 -25.30 -27.58 -26.99
CA TYR A 24 -24.24 -27.25 -27.94
C TYR A 24 -24.15 -25.74 -28.19
N TRP A 25 -25.30 -25.08 -28.33
CA TRP A 25 -25.36 -23.62 -28.48
C TRP A 25 -24.88 -22.91 -27.21
N PHE A 26 -25.33 -23.36 -26.04
CA PHE A 26 -24.96 -22.81 -24.73
C PHE A 26 -23.45 -22.95 -24.45
N LYS A 27 -22.85 -24.11 -24.72
CA LYS A 27 -21.41 -24.33 -24.55
C LYS A 27 -20.58 -23.43 -25.48
N ASN A 28 -21.12 -23.06 -26.64
CA ASN A 28 -20.47 -22.13 -27.57
C ASN A 28 -20.66 -20.65 -27.20
N THR A 29 -21.46 -20.36 -26.17
CA THR A 29 -21.69 -19.00 -25.62
C THR A 29 -20.79 -18.68 -24.43
N GLU A 30 -19.95 -19.62 -23.98
CA GLU A 30 -18.84 -19.32 -23.06
C GLU A 30 -17.61 -18.87 -23.86
N LYS A 31 -17.77 -17.79 -24.63
CA LYS A 31 -16.60 -16.99 -25.00
C LYS A 31 -16.27 -16.20 -23.74
N HIS A 32 -15.30 -16.68 -22.97
CA HIS A 32 -14.55 -15.79 -22.10
C HIS A 32 -13.88 -14.77 -23.03
N GLU A 33 -14.58 -13.67 -23.31
CA GLU A 33 -13.91 -12.42 -23.63
C GLU A 33 -12.85 -12.27 -22.54
N PRO A 34 -11.56 -12.14 -22.89
CA PRO A 34 -10.57 -11.83 -21.87
C PRO A 34 -11.12 -10.60 -21.18
N VAL A 35 -11.44 -10.72 -19.89
CA VAL A 35 -11.72 -9.56 -19.07
C VAL A 35 -10.43 -8.77 -19.16
N VAL A 36 -10.41 -7.80 -20.06
CA VAL A 36 -9.34 -6.84 -20.14
C VAL A 36 -9.52 -6.11 -18.84
N VAL A 37 -8.72 -6.48 -17.85
CA VAL A 37 -8.55 -5.68 -16.66
C VAL A 37 -7.88 -4.44 -17.21
N GLU A 38 -8.68 -3.49 -17.70
CA GLU A 38 -8.23 -2.12 -17.79
C GLU A 38 -7.91 -1.78 -16.36
N PHE A 39 -6.63 -1.84 -16.01
CA PHE A 39 -6.12 -1.07 -14.91
C PHE A 39 -6.51 0.36 -15.28
N VAL A 40 -7.66 0.81 -14.79
CA VAL A 40 -8.00 2.23 -14.75
C VAL A 40 -6.96 2.80 -13.81
N ASN A 41 -5.79 3.08 -14.38
CA ASN A 41 -4.81 3.91 -13.75
C ASN A 41 -5.42 5.31 -13.83
N GLU A 42 -6.14 5.68 -12.79
CA GLU A 42 -6.66 7.04 -12.59
C GLU A 42 -5.52 8.09 -12.69
N ASN A 43 -4.25 7.66 -12.73
CA ASN A 43 -3.07 8.51 -12.92
C ASN A 43 -2.57 8.62 -14.37
N ALA A 44 -3.19 7.99 -15.38
CA ALA A 44 -2.69 8.05 -16.77
C ALA A 44 -3.01 9.38 -17.51
N GLY A 45 -3.83 10.25 -16.93
CA GLY A 45 -4.22 11.53 -17.53
C GLY A 45 -3.55 12.77 -16.93
N ASN A 46 -2.84 12.63 -15.82
CA ASN A 46 -2.06 13.71 -15.25
C ASN A 46 -0.61 13.36 -15.51
N GLU A 47 -0.02 13.95 -16.56
CA GLU A 47 1.40 14.30 -16.47
C GLU A 47 1.52 15.14 -15.19
N LEU A 48 1.78 14.47 -14.08
CA LEU A 48 2.20 15.12 -12.85
C LEU A 48 3.52 15.74 -13.26
N VAL A 49 3.47 17.02 -13.62
CA VAL A 49 4.63 17.89 -13.61
C VAL A 49 5.07 17.87 -12.16
N LEU A 50 5.91 16.88 -11.84
CA LEU A 50 6.49 16.72 -10.52
C LEU A 50 7.44 17.90 -10.39
N SER A 51 6.90 18.99 -9.87
CA SER A 51 7.69 20.10 -9.39
C SER A 51 8.41 19.63 -8.14
N GLU A 52 9.64 20.09 -7.96
CA GLU A 52 10.37 19.92 -6.71
C GLU A 52 9.48 20.34 -5.52
N PHE A 53 9.43 19.51 -4.48
CA PHE A 53 8.55 19.74 -3.33
C PHE A 53 9.26 19.44 -2.00
N ASN A 54 8.83 20.16 -0.95
CA ASN A 54 9.25 19.90 0.41
C ASN A 54 8.16 19.10 1.16
N PRO A 55 8.40 17.82 1.52
CA PRO A 55 7.39 16.98 2.19
C PRO A 55 6.97 17.49 3.57
N ASN A 56 7.71 18.43 4.18
CA ASN A 56 7.35 19.05 5.45
C ASN A 56 6.29 20.15 5.30
N GLU A 57 6.18 20.74 4.12
CA GLU A 57 5.25 21.84 3.80
C GLU A 57 3.99 21.37 3.08
N LEU A 58 3.97 20.10 2.65
CA LEU A 58 2.85 19.54 1.91
C LEU A 58 1.58 19.41 2.77
N THR A 59 0.47 19.93 2.26
CA THR A 59 -0.87 19.71 2.80
C THR A 59 -1.43 18.36 2.39
N ALA A 60 -2.47 17.89 3.08
CA ALA A 60 -3.12 16.62 2.77
C ALA A 60 -3.62 16.53 1.32
N GLU A 61 -4.12 17.64 0.77
CA GLU A 61 -4.59 17.72 -0.62
C GLU A 61 -3.43 17.64 -1.62
N GLN A 62 -2.30 18.30 -1.33
CA GLN A 62 -1.13 18.21 -2.18
C GLN A 62 -0.53 16.80 -2.19
N TRP A 63 -0.56 16.10 -1.06
CA TRP A 63 -0.21 14.67 -1.03
C TRP A 63 -1.15 13.83 -1.89
N LYS A 64 -2.47 14.11 -1.92
CA LYS A 64 -3.39 13.42 -2.83
C LYS A 64 -3.05 13.69 -4.29
N ASN A 65 -2.68 14.93 -4.63
CA ASN A 65 -2.28 15.31 -5.99
C ASN A 65 -1.01 14.58 -6.45
N LEU A 66 -0.14 14.15 -5.53
CA LEU A 66 1.02 13.30 -5.84
C LEU A 66 0.66 11.82 -6.11
N GLY A 67 -0.63 11.47 -6.06
CA GLY A 67 -1.14 10.12 -6.32
C GLY A 67 -1.27 9.25 -5.07
N PHE A 68 -1.28 9.83 -3.87
CA PHE A 68 -1.51 9.09 -2.63
C PHE A 68 -3.00 9.05 -2.26
N THR A 69 -3.47 7.91 -1.82
CA THR A 69 -4.84 7.76 -1.30
C THR A 69 -5.00 8.49 0.04
N GLU A 70 -6.23 8.89 0.40
CA GLU A 70 -6.50 9.58 1.68
C GLU A 70 -5.97 8.82 2.90
N ARG A 71 -6.05 7.48 2.86
CA ARG A 71 -5.53 6.61 3.92
C ARG A 71 -4.01 6.71 4.02
N GLN A 72 -3.31 6.68 2.88
CA GLN A 72 -1.85 6.84 2.84
C GLN A 72 -1.45 8.22 3.36
N VAL A 73 -2.12 9.28 2.91
CA VAL A 73 -1.86 10.65 3.37
C VAL A 73 -1.97 10.75 4.90
N LYS A 74 -3.03 10.20 5.49
CA LYS A 74 -3.19 10.18 6.95
C LYS A 74 -2.04 9.45 7.65
N THR A 75 -1.60 8.33 7.12
CA THR A 75 -0.47 7.58 7.67
C THR A 75 0.85 8.35 7.53
N ILE A 76 1.08 9.03 6.41
CA ILE A 76 2.28 9.87 6.19
C ILE A 76 2.32 11.01 7.22
N LEU A 77 1.20 11.70 7.43
CA LEU A 77 1.10 12.80 8.40
C LEU A 77 1.31 12.30 9.83
N ASN A 78 0.70 11.18 10.22
CA ASN A 78 0.94 10.58 11.54
C ASN A 78 2.41 10.17 11.72
N TYR A 79 3.03 9.63 10.67
CA TYR A 79 4.43 9.26 10.71
C TYR A 79 5.33 10.48 10.86
N LYS A 80 5.01 11.60 10.21
CA LYS A 80 5.69 12.89 10.38
C LYS A 80 5.72 13.33 11.84
N GLU A 81 4.60 13.26 12.53
CA GLU A 81 4.53 13.57 13.96
C GLU A 81 5.39 12.61 14.80
N LEU A 82 5.36 11.31 14.49
CA LEU A 82 6.12 10.27 15.21
C LEU A 82 7.64 10.45 15.11
N VAL A 83 8.15 10.97 13.99
CA VAL A 83 9.58 11.18 13.75
C VAL A 83 10.10 12.54 14.24
N GLY A 84 9.25 13.36 14.86
CA GLY A 84 9.63 14.66 15.43
C GLY A 84 8.98 15.87 14.76
N GLY A 85 7.91 15.69 13.98
CA GLY A 85 7.16 16.77 13.33
C GLY A 85 7.71 17.15 11.93
N GLU A 86 8.93 16.75 11.61
CA GLU A 86 9.59 17.02 10.32
C GLU A 86 10.44 15.84 9.83
N PHE A 87 10.46 15.67 8.51
CA PHE A 87 11.35 14.78 7.80
C PHE A 87 12.72 15.45 7.62
N LEU A 88 13.75 14.86 8.24
CA LEU A 88 15.11 15.38 8.16
C LEU A 88 15.88 14.85 6.95
N SER A 89 15.41 13.79 6.29
CA SER A 89 16.09 13.17 5.16
C SER A 89 15.16 12.35 4.27
N LYS A 90 15.61 12.10 3.03
CA LYS A 90 14.94 11.20 2.08
C LYS A 90 14.81 9.78 2.64
N GLU A 91 15.84 9.26 3.30
CA GLU A 91 15.80 7.95 3.96
C GLU A 91 14.72 7.86 5.06
N GLN A 92 14.48 8.95 5.79
CA GLN A 92 13.44 8.99 6.81
C GLN A 92 12.05 8.93 6.17
N LEU A 93 11.83 9.65 5.07
CA LEU A 93 10.59 9.55 4.31
C LEU A 93 10.40 8.13 3.72
N ALA A 94 11.45 7.52 3.18
CA ALA A 94 11.43 6.17 2.61
C ALA A 94 11.03 5.08 3.61
N LYS A 95 11.24 5.31 4.91
CA LYS A 95 10.83 4.39 5.98
C LYS A 95 9.34 4.44 6.30
N CYS A 96 8.60 5.40 5.74
CA CYS A 96 7.16 5.50 5.94
C CYS A 96 6.44 4.34 5.23
N TYR A 97 5.74 3.49 6.00
CA TYR A 97 5.00 2.34 5.47
C TYR A 97 3.97 2.69 4.39
N ALA A 98 3.44 3.92 4.39
CA ALA A 98 2.45 4.35 3.41
C ALA A 98 3.02 4.58 2.01
N ILE A 99 4.34 4.71 1.88
CA ILE A 99 5.04 4.97 0.63
C ILE A 99 5.69 3.65 0.20
N SER A 100 5.24 3.09 -0.93
CA SER A 100 5.86 1.90 -1.50
C SER A 100 7.27 2.24 -2.02
N PRO A 101 8.20 1.27 -2.08
CA PRO A 101 9.54 1.52 -2.62
C PRO A 101 9.51 2.00 -4.07
N GLU A 102 8.57 1.48 -4.86
CA GLU A 102 8.31 1.91 -6.24
C GLU A 102 7.89 3.38 -6.29
N LYS A 103 6.90 3.77 -5.48
CA LYS A 103 6.40 5.14 -5.46
C LYS A 103 7.44 6.12 -4.94
N PHE A 104 8.25 5.70 -3.96
CA PHE A 104 9.37 6.49 -3.46
C PHE A 104 10.39 6.77 -4.57
N ALA A 105 10.77 5.75 -5.35
CA ALA A 105 11.71 5.91 -6.45
C ALA A 105 11.21 6.89 -7.53
N GLU A 106 9.90 6.96 -7.77
CA GLU A 106 9.31 7.95 -8.69
C GLU A 106 9.45 9.40 -8.18
N ILE A 107 9.22 9.62 -6.88
CA ILE A 107 9.19 10.96 -6.31
C ILE A 107 10.54 11.43 -5.74
N GLU A 108 11.50 10.51 -5.51
CA GLU A 108 12.78 10.79 -4.86
C GLU A 108 13.59 11.89 -5.55
N ALA A 109 13.53 11.95 -6.87
CA ALA A 109 14.19 12.96 -7.68
C ALA A 109 13.68 14.39 -7.42
N TYR A 110 12.44 14.52 -6.92
CA TYR A 110 11.75 15.79 -6.72
C TYR A 110 11.68 16.21 -5.25
N ILE A 111 12.11 15.36 -4.31
CA ILE A 111 12.10 15.67 -2.88
C ILE A 111 13.27 16.60 -2.53
N LEU A 112 12.95 17.77 -1.98
CA LEU A 112 13.90 18.76 -1.47
C LEU A 112 14.34 18.43 -0.03
N LEU A 113 14.97 17.27 0.16
CA LEU A 113 15.58 16.85 1.43
C LEU A 113 16.98 16.29 1.20
N PRO A 114 17.89 16.36 2.19
CA PRO A 114 19.17 15.68 2.09
C PRO A 114 18.97 14.15 2.05
N GLU A 115 19.86 13.42 1.38
CA GLU A 115 19.75 11.95 1.26
C GLU A 115 19.76 11.27 2.63
N LYS A 116 20.71 11.66 3.47
CA LYS A 116 20.92 11.10 4.81
C LYS A 116 20.71 12.17 5.85
N THR A 117 20.13 11.79 6.98
CA THR A 117 20.19 12.64 8.17
C THR A 117 21.66 12.90 8.45
N SER A 118 22.09 14.16 8.37
CA SER A 118 23.39 14.57 8.88
C SER A 118 23.33 14.45 10.39
N LYS A 119 23.40 13.23 10.92
CA LYS A 119 23.97 13.02 12.23
C LYS A 119 25.42 13.49 12.13
N LYS A 120 25.63 14.81 12.30
CA LYS A 120 26.78 15.23 13.10
C LYS A 120 26.65 14.38 14.35
N ASN A 121 27.53 13.40 14.48
CA ASN A 121 27.69 12.63 15.70
C ASN A 121 28.23 13.58 16.78
N ASN A 122 27.42 14.55 17.18
CA ASN A 122 27.58 15.30 18.42
C ASN A 122 26.96 14.50 19.58
N PHE A 123 26.77 13.18 19.41
CA PHE A 123 27.06 12.27 20.49
C PHE A 123 28.58 12.25 20.65
N GLU A 124 29.15 13.38 21.09
CA GLU A 124 30.34 13.29 21.93
C GLU A 124 29.92 12.36 23.04
N ASN A 125 30.52 11.16 23.02
CA ASN A 125 30.51 10.22 24.11
C ASN A 125 31.13 10.90 25.34
N SER A 126 30.43 11.86 25.93
CA SER A 126 30.63 12.31 27.30
C SER A 126 30.01 11.27 28.23
N PHE A 127 30.35 9.99 28.01
CA PHE A 127 30.52 9.04 29.10
C PHE A 127 31.72 9.52 29.93
N THR A 128 31.60 10.72 30.50
CA THR A 128 32.36 11.06 31.70
C THR A 128 31.87 10.05 32.70
N LYS A 129 32.74 9.08 33.03
CA LYS A 129 32.53 8.12 34.09
C LYS A 129 32.29 8.93 35.37
N LYS A 130 31.03 9.27 35.64
CA LYS A 130 30.62 9.88 36.90
C LYS A 130 30.75 8.78 37.93
N GLU A 131 31.94 8.67 38.51
CA GLU A 131 32.18 7.80 39.64
C GLU A 131 31.32 8.32 40.79
N LEU A 132 30.35 7.50 41.21
CA LEU A 132 29.56 7.77 42.41
C LEU A 132 30.51 7.67 43.61
N LYS A 133 30.89 8.82 44.18
CA LYS A 133 31.61 8.86 45.46
C LYS A 133 30.63 8.52 46.59
N ILE A 134 30.48 7.23 46.88
CA ILE A 134 29.68 6.75 48.01
C ILE A 134 30.53 6.93 49.28
N SER A 135 30.10 7.78 50.21
CA SER A 135 30.85 8.15 51.42
C SER A 135 30.70 7.16 52.58
N GLY A 136 30.32 5.91 52.32
CA GLY A 136 30.07 4.92 53.37
C GLY A 136 29.86 3.51 52.85
N LYS A 137 30.01 2.53 53.74
CA LYS A 137 29.67 1.13 53.45
C LYS A 137 28.16 1.01 53.38
N PHE A 138 27.64 0.40 52.31
CA PHE A 138 26.22 0.07 52.20
C PHE A 138 25.82 -0.86 53.35
N ASN A 139 24.79 -0.49 54.11
CA ASN A 139 24.21 -1.33 55.15
C ASN A 139 22.72 -1.59 54.86
N PRO A 140 22.33 -2.80 54.45
CA PRO A 140 20.94 -3.09 54.13
C PRO A 140 20.01 -3.07 55.35
N ASP A 141 20.56 -3.28 56.57
CA ASP A 141 19.77 -3.32 57.81
C ASP A 141 19.23 -1.94 58.24
N SER A 142 19.74 -0.84 57.65
CA SER A 142 19.29 0.53 57.95
C SER A 142 18.08 0.99 57.14
N TYR A 143 17.51 0.13 56.29
CA TYR A 143 16.30 0.44 55.52
C TYR A 143 15.20 -0.56 55.90
N SER A 144 14.24 -0.10 56.72
CA SER A 144 12.96 -0.77 57.01
C SER A 144 11.82 0.23 56.96
#